data_AF-A0A937XYB5-F1
#
_entry.id   AF-A0A937XYB5-F1
#
_cell.length_a   1.000
_cell.length_b   1.000
_cell.length_c   1.000
_cell.angle_alpha   90.00
_cell.angle_beta   90.00
_cell.angle_gamma   90.00
#
_symmetry.space_group_name_H-M   'P 1'
#
loop_
_entity.id
_entity.type
_entity.pdbx_description
1 polymer ?
#
loop_
_entity_poly.entity_id
_entity_poly.type
_entity_poly.pdbx_seq_one_letter_code
_entity_poly.pdbx_strand_id
1 'polypeptide(L)'
;MVKRLDRDRDYEVFVEACMLAGTHLLNAVLHKFSVTREDSDLLHSDKPPLEVPIGVELQPLFAAMKFIEDLRPGYLRGMKPWSAEDGTKCLESFRRVKTFAEKALA
;
A
#
# COMPACT_ATOMS: atom_id res chain seq x y z
N MET A 1 -15.34 -26.47 3.14
CA MET A 1 -14.12 -26.09 2.39
C MET A 1 -14.27 -24.64 1.96
N VAL A 2 -13.40 -23.74 2.44
CA VAL A 2 -13.47 -22.32 2.05
C VAL A 2 -12.94 -22.19 0.61
N LYS A 3 -13.68 -21.49 -0.26
CA LYS A 3 -13.25 -21.24 -1.64
C LYS A 3 -12.07 -20.26 -1.65
N ARG A 4 -11.19 -20.35 -2.65
CA ARG A 4 -10.14 -19.35 -2.87
C ARG A 4 -10.78 -17.98 -3.12
N LEU A 5 -10.13 -16.94 -2.63
CA LEU A 5 -10.54 -15.57 -2.88
C LEU A 5 -10.44 -15.25 -4.38
N ASP A 6 -11.46 -14.57 -4.88
CA ASP A 6 -11.52 -14.01 -6.22
C ASP A 6 -11.35 -12.50 -6.10
N ARG A 7 -10.40 -11.92 -6.85
CA ARG A 7 -10.07 -10.49 -6.73
C ARG A 7 -11.27 -9.59 -6.95
N ASP A 8 -12.10 -9.89 -7.94
CA ASP A 8 -13.16 -8.98 -8.37
C ASP A 8 -14.45 -9.21 -7.58
N ARG A 9 -14.63 -10.39 -6.97
CA ARG A 9 -15.75 -10.68 -6.07
C ARG A 9 -15.46 -10.34 -4.61
N ASP A 10 -14.21 -10.51 -4.18
CA ASP A 10 -13.73 -10.28 -2.81
C ASP A 10 -12.83 -9.03 -2.76
N TYR A 11 -13.15 -8.02 -3.58
CA TYR A 11 -12.30 -6.87 -3.82
C TYR A 11 -11.92 -6.08 -2.57
N GLU A 12 -12.82 -6.02 -1.58
CA GLU A 12 -12.57 -5.36 -0.29
C GLU A 12 -11.38 -5.98 0.42
N VAL A 13 -11.33 -7.32 0.45
CA VAL A 13 -10.24 -8.09 1.06
C VAL A 13 -8.92 -7.82 0.33
N PHE A 14 -8.94 -7.76 -1.00
CA PHE A 14 -7.75 -7.50 -1.79
C PHE A 14 -7.21 -6.09 -1.62
N VAL A 15 -8.08 -5.07 -1.65
CA VAL A 15 -7.68 -3.67 -1.44
C VAL A 15 -7.08 -3.49 -0.05
N GLU A 16 -7.71 -4.04 1.00
CA GLU A 16 -7.21 -3.90 2.35
C GLU A 16 -5.92 -4.70 2.60
N ALA A 17 -5.80 -5.90 2.01
CA ALA A 17 -4.56 -6.67 2.07
C ALA A 17 -3.39 -5.95 1.39
N CYS A 18 -3.63 -5.31 0.24
CA CYS A 18 -2.62 -4.50 -0.45
C CYS A 18 -2.21 -3.29 0.39
N MET A 19 -3.16 -2.62 1.04
CA MET A 19 -2.89 -1.47 1.91
C MET A 19 -2.03 -1.90 3.12
N LEU A 20 -2.45 -2.93 3.84
CA LEU A 20 -1.75 -3.42 5.04
C LEU A 20 -0.33 -3.91 4.71
N ALA A 21 -0.22 -4.86 3.77
CA ALA A 21 1.08 -5.41 3.39
C ALA A 21 1.99 -4.34 2.77
N GLY A 22 1.42 -3.43 1.96
CA GLY A 22 2.14 -2.31 1.38
C GLY A 22 2.70 -1.35 2.42
N THR A 23 1.92 -1.02 3.46
CA THR A 23 2.39 -0.18 4.57
C THR A 23 3.56 -0.82 5.31
N HIS A 24 3.49 -2.11 5.64
CA HIS A 24 4.59 -2.78 6.32
C HIS A 24 5.87 -2.84 5.48
N LEU A 25 5.75 -3.08 4.18
CA LEU A 25 6.90 -3.03 3.27
C LEU A 25 7.47 -1.61 3.14
N LEU A 26 6.61 -0.59 3.11
CA LEU A 26 7.04 0.79 3.12
C LEU A 26 7.79 1.12 4.42
N ASN A 27 7.26 0.76 5.60
CA ASN A 27 7.95 1.00 6.88
C ASN A 27 9.36 0.38 6.90
N ALA A 28 9.49 -0.89 6.47
CA ALA A 28 10.80 -1.53 6.40
C ALA A 28 11.79 -0.78 5.48
N VAL A 29 11.31 -0.26 4.35
CA VAL A 29 12.12 0.59 3.47
C VAL A 29 12.46 1.92 4.15
N LEU A 30 11.51 2.59 4.78
CA LEU A 30 11.76 3.87 5.46
C LEU A 30 12.78 3.73 6.60
N HIS A 31 12.74 2.63 7.34
CA HIS A 31 13.76 2.31 8.36
C HIS A 31 15.13 2.10 7.74
N LYS A 32 15.23 1.30 6.65
CA LYS A 32 16.53 1.06 5.97
C LYS A 32 17.16 2.34 5.42
N PHE A 33 16.34 3.32 5.05
CA PHE A 33 16.78 4.61 4.51
C PHE A 33 16.85 5.70 5.60
N SER A 34 16.68 5.35 6.88
CA SER A 34 16.70 6.28 8.02
C SER A 34 15.70 7.45 7.88
N VAL A 35 14.61 7.25 7.14
CA VAL A 35 13.53 8.24 7.02
C VAL A 35 12.64 8.23 8.26
N THR A 36 12.44 7.04 8.83
CA THR A 36 11.80 6.85 10.13
C THR A 36 12.68 5.99 11.03
N ARG A 37 12.51 6.11 12.34
CA ARG A 37 13.16 5.24 13.33
C ARG A 37 12.49 3.87 13.36
N GLU A 38 13.21 2.83 13.77
CA GLU A 38 12.67 1.45 13.89
C GLU A 38 11.49 1.33 14.87
N ASP A 39 11.34 2.29 15.79
CA ASP A 39 10.22 2.37 16.74
C ASP A 39 9.07 3.29 16.26
N SER A 40 9.16 3.80 15.03
CA SER A 40 8.23 4.77 14.47
C SER A 40 7.76 4.33 13.09
N ASP A 41 6.55 3.77 13.07
CA ASP A 41 5.89 3.22 11.89
C ASP A 41 4.78 4.12 11.38
N LEU A 42 4.57 4.14 10.07
CA LEU A 42 3.34 4.66 9.49
C LEU A 42 2.19 3.68 9.78
N LEU A 43 0.99 4.21 10.06
CA LEU A 43 -0.22 3.40 10.14
C LEU A 43 -0.90 3.36 8.76
N HIS A 44 -1.59 2.25 8.48
CA HIS A 44 -2.34 2.07 7.23
C HIS A 44 -3.58 2.97 7.13
N SER A 45 -4.05 3.52 8.26
CA SER A 45 -5.20 4.43 8.35
C SER A 45 -4.84 5.87 8.70
N ASP A 46 -3.65 6.10 9.24
CA ASP A 46 -3.18 7.42 9.66
C ASP A 46 -1.67 7.52 9.45
N LYS A 47 -1.24 8.46 8.62
CA LYS A 47 0.18 8.64 8.30
C LYS A 47 0.68 9.86 9.05
N PRO A 48 1.45 9.68 10.15
CA PRO A 48 2.05 10.82 10.82
C PRO A 48 2.95 11.59 9.84
N PRO A 49 3.12 12.91 10.05
CA PRO A 49 4.05 13.69 9.25
C PRO A 49 5.46 13.10 9.40
N LEU A 50 6.18 13.01 8.29
CA LEU A 50 7.56 12.55 8.29
C LEU A 50 8.48 13.63 8.87
N GLU A 51 9.46 13.20 9.67
CA GLU A 51 10.43 14.10 10.31
C GLU A 51 11.44 14.68 9.30
N VAL A 52 11.64 14.00 8.16
CA VAL A 52 12.60 14.39 7.11
C VAL A 52 11.96 14.39 5.71
N PRO A 53 12.51 15.16 4.75
CA PRO A 53 12.07 15.12 3.36
C PRO A 53 12.22 13.73 2.73
N ILE A 54 11.26 13.37 1.89
CA ILE A 54 11.27 12.11 1.14
C ILE A 54 12.26 12.23 -0.03
N GLY A 55 13.22 11.32 -0.13
CA GLY A 55 14.10 11.19 -1.28
C GLY A 55 13.35 10.92 -2.58
N VAL A 56 13.84 11.43 -3.71
CA VAL A 56 13.19 11.30 -5.03
C VAL A 56 12.95 9.82 -5.40
N GLU A 57 13.85 8.94 -4.97
CA GLU A 57 13.78 7.50 -5.16
C GLU A 57 12.59 6.84 -4.44
N LEU A 58 12.10 7.43 -3.36
CA LEU A 58 10.97 6.90 -2.57
C LEU A 58 9.61 7.45 -3.03
N GLN A 59 9.59 8.57 -3.75
CA GLN A 59 8.34 9.19 -4.23
C GLN A 59 7.42 8.22 -5.00
N PRO A 60 7.92 7.32 -5.87
CA PRO A 60 7.06 6.34 -6.56
C PRO A 60 6.35 5.37 -5.61
N LEU A 61 6.91 5.09 -4.42
CA LEU A 61 6.28 4.23 -3.42
C LEU A 61 5.13 4.95 -2.72
N PHE A 62 5.34 6.21 -2.33
CA PHE A 62 4.29 7.03 -1.74
C PHE A 62 3.13 7.24 -2.72
N ALA A 63 3.43 7.48 -4.00
CA ALA A 63 2.40 7.58 -5.03
C ALA A 63 1.60 6.27 -5.18
N ALA A 64 2.28 5.11 -5.17
CA ALA A 64 1.62 3.81 -5.24
C ALA A 64 0.75 3.52 -4.00
N MET A 65 1.25 3.81 -2.80
CA MET A 65 0.49 3.66 -1.56
C MET A 65 -0.70 4.62 -1.48
N LYS A 66 -0.53 5.86 -1.93
CA LYS A 66 -1.63 6.84 -2.00
C LYS A 66 -2.72 6.39 -2.97
N PHE A 67 -2.36 5.82 -4.11
CA PHE A 67 -3.35 5.26 -5.03
C PHE A 67 -4.22 4.19 -4.34
N ILE A 68 -3.59 3.24 -3.64
CA ILE A 68 -4.32 2.19 -2.90
C ILE A 68 -5.20 2.81 -1.82
N GLU A 69 -4.68 3.78 -1.06
CA GLU A 69 -5.43 4.50 -0.03
C GLU A 69 -6.66 5.23 -0.59
N ASP A 70 -6.54 5.91 -1.73
CA ASP A 70 -7.64 6.66 -2.34
C ASP A 70 -8.76 5.76 -2.86
N LEU A 71 -8.48 4.48 -3.14
CA LEU A 71 -9.52 3.50 -3.48
C LEU A 71 -10.39 3.11 -2.27
N ARG A 72 -9.85 3.21 -1.05
CA ARG A 72 -10.47 2.65 0.15
C ARG A 72 -11.83 3.27 0.48
N PRO A 73 -12.02 4.61 0.55
CA PRO A 73 -13.34 5.18 0.83
C PRO A 73 -14.38 4.76 -0.21
N GLY A 74 -13.99 4.69 -1.48
CA GLY A 74 -14.83 4.24 -2.58
C GLY A 74 -15.40 2.85 -2.37
N TYR A 75 -14.52 1.88 -2.12
CA TYR A 75 -14.85 0.46 -2.14
C TYR A 75 -15.19 -0.13 -0.77
N LEU A 76 -14.48 0.25 0.29
CA LEU A 76 -14.66 -0.32 1.63
C LEU A 76 -15.80 0.35 2.43
N ARG A 77 -16.35 1.47 1.92
CA ARG A 77 -17.48 2.17 2.54
C ARG A 77 -18.69 2.25 1.61
N GLY A 78 -18.68 1.51 0.50
CA GLY A 78 -19.80 1.44 -0.45
C GLY A 78 -20.13 2.76 -1.16
N MET A 79 -19.14 3.64 -1.36
CA MET A 79 -19.35 4.95 -2.00
C MET A 79 -19.35 4.89 -3.53
N LYS A 80 -18.83 3.80 -4.14
CA LYS A 80 -18.87 3.59 -5.60
C LYS A 80 -18.88 2.09 -5.95
N PRO A 81 -19.44 1.69 -7.12
CA PRO A 81 -19.40 0.30 -7.60
C PRO A 81 -17.98 -0.12 -7.99
N TRP A 82 -17.66 -1.41 -7.81
CA TRP A 82 -16.35 -1.99 -8.15
C TRP A 82 -15.97 -1.79 -9.62
N SER A 83 -14.69 -1.46 -9.86
CA SER A 83 -14.05 -1.47 -11.17
C SER A 83 -12.91 -2.48 -11.21
N ALA A 84 -12.97 -3.44 -12.13
CA ALA A 84 -11.89 -4.39 -12.34
C ALA A 84 -10.58 -3.73 -12.79
N GLU A 85 -10.67 -2.54 -13.43
CA GLU A 85 -9.51 -1.73 -13.77
C GLU A 85 -8.82 -1.18 -12.51
N ASP A 86 -9.60 -0.66 -11.54
CA ASP A 86 -9.05 -0.22 -10.27
C ASP A 86 -8.44 -1.39 -9.49
N GLY A 87 -9.06 -2.56 -9.53
CA GLY A 87 -8.48 -3.78 -8.96
C GLY A 87 -7.14 -4.18 -9.58
N THR A 88 -6.99 -3.98 -10.89
CA THR A 88 -5.73 -4.23 -11.60
C THR A 88 -4.66 -3.22 -11.17
N LYS A 89 -4.99 -1.93 -11.16
CA LYS A 89 -4.08 -0.85 -10.72
C LYS A 89 -3.69 -0.95 -9.25
N CYS A 90 -4.60 -1.42 -8.40
CA CYS A 90 -4.32 -1.69 -6.99
C CYS A 90 -3.21 -2.74 -6.84
N LEU A 91 -3.34 -3.88 -7.54
CA LEU A 91 -2.32 -4.93 -7.53
C LEU A 91 -1.00 -4.48 -8.14
N GLU A 92 -1.03 -3.69 -9.21
CA GLU A 92 0.18 -3.13 -9.82
C GLU A 92 0.91 -2.17 -8.86
N SER A 93 0.16 -1.33 -8.15
CA SER A 93 0.69 -0.42 -7.14
C SER A 93 1.36 -1.20 -6.00
N PHE A 94 0.69 -2.23 -5.48
CA PHE A 94 1.26 -3.11 -4.46
C PHE A 94 2.51 -3.83 -4.96
N ARG A 95 2.49 -4.39 -6.18
CA ARG A 95 3.67 -5.05 -6.77
C ARG A 95 4.86 -4.10 -6.91
N ARG A 96 4.61 -2.82 -7.21
CA ARG A 96 5.66 -1.80 -7.28
C ARG A 96 6.33 -1.60 -5.92
N VAL A 97 5.54 -1.50 -4.87
CA VAL A 97 6.05 -1.40 -3.48
C VAL A 97 6.84 -2.65 -3.10
N LYS A 98 6.26 -3.83 -3.32
CA LYS A 98 6.90 -5.13 -3.04
C LYS A 98 8.22 -5.30 -3.78
N THR A 99 8.25 -5.03 -5.08
CA THR A 99 9.47 -5.18 -5.90
C THR A 99 10.57 -4.22 -5.45
N PHE A 100 10.22 -2.98 -5.08
CA PHE A 100 11.20 -2.06 -4.53
C PHE A 100 11.72 -2.56 -3.20
N ALA A 101 10.84 -2.93 -2.27
CA ALA A 101 11.21 -3.41 -0.95
C ALA A 101 12.13 -4.65 -1.04
N GLU A 102 11.80 -5.62 -1.90
CA GLU A 102 12.65 -6.81 -2.11
C GLU A 102 14.06 -6.46 -2.59
N LYS A 103 14.18 -5.49 -3.52
CA LYS A 103 15.49 -5.03 -4.01
C LYS A 103 16.24 -4.20 -2.97
N ALA A 104 15.50 -3.34 -2.28
CA ALA A 104 16.06 -2.41 -1.32
C ALA A 104 16.52 -3.14 -0.07
N LEU A 105 15.84 -4.20 0.37
CA LEU A 105 16.08 -4.92 1.63
C LEU A 105 16.99 -6.14 1.48
N ALA A 106 17.23 -6.64 0.26
CA ALA A 106 18.30 -7.58 -0.04
C ALA A 106 19.68 -7.01 0.37
#